data_AF-Q9W787-F1
#
_entry.id   AF-Q9W787-F1
#
_cell.length_a   1.000
_cell.length_b   1.000
_cell.length_c   1.000
_cell.angle_alpha   90.00
_cell.angle_beta   90.00
_cell.angle_gamma   90.00
#
_symmetry.space_group_name_H-M   'P 1'
#
loop_
_entity.id
_entity.type
_entity.pdbx_description
1 polymer ?
#
loop_
_entity_poly.entity_id
_entity_poly.type
_entity_poly.pdbx_seq_one_letter_code
_entity_poly.pdbx_strand_id
1 'polypeptide(L)'
;GFFSSLSNAVKQTTAAAAATFSEQVGGSGSSSGRSKVLLVIDEPGTEWAKYFKGKKLHGEMDIKVEQAEFGDLNLVAHANGNFSVDMEVIRNGVKVVRSLKPDFVLIRQHAFSMAR
;
A
#
# COMPACT_ATOMS: atom_id res chain seq x y z
N GLY A 1 64.58 -12.66 -13.33
CA GLY A 1 64.64 -11.25 -12.92
C GLY A 1 63.30 -10.62 -13.18
N PHE A 2 62.72 -10.02 -12.15
CA PHE A 2 61.55 -9.13 -12.20
C PHE A 2 61.72 -8.07 -13.29
N PHE A 3 60.66 -7.73 -14.03
CA PHE A 3 60.21 -6.35 -14.19
C PHE A 3 58.74 -6.36 -14.64
N SER A 4 57.92 -5.75 -13.79
CA SER A 4 56.53 -5.36 -13.98
C SER A 4 56.39 -4.24 -15.02
N SER A 5 55.33 -4.25 -15.85
CA SER A 5 54.51 -3.04 -16.08
C SER A 5 53.24 -3.34 -16.90
N LEU A 6 52.11 -3.09 -16.24
CA LEU A 6 50.95 -2.31 -16.70
C LEU A 6 50.34 -2.50 -18.12
N SER A 7 49.04 -2.84 -18.07
CA SER A 7 47.94 -2.11 -18.74
C SER A 7 47.35 -2.64 -20.06
N ASN A 8 46.03 -2.82 -19.96
CA ASN A 8 44.97 -2.61 -20.97
C ASN A 8 44.83 -3.60 -22.15
N ALA A 9 43.77 -4.42 -22.09
CA ALA A 9 42.75 -4.63 -23.15
C ALA A 9 41.96 -5.92 -22.80
N VAL A 10 40.75 -5.87 -22.23
CA VAL A 10 39.44 -5.63 -22.86
C VAL A 10 39.03 -6.75 -23.85
N LYS A 11 37.83 -7.32 -23.56
CA LYS A 11 37.01 -8.35 -24.25
C LYS A 11 37.19 -9.76 -23.64
N GLN A 12 36.17 -10.51 -23.21
CA GLN A 12 34.79 -10.59 -23.69
C GLN A 12 33.94 -11.46 -22.70
N THR A 13 32.77 -10.95 -22.32
CA THR A 13 31.49 -11.68 -22.08
C THR A 13 31.52 -12.88 -21.11
N THR A 14 30.99 -12.81 -19.89
CA THR A 14 29.54 -12.92 -19.60
C THR A 14 29.27 -12.53 -18.14
N ALA A 15 28.68 -11.36 -17.90
CA ALA A 15 28.17 -10.97 -16.57
C ALA A 15 26.92 -10.09 -16.72
N ALA A 16 25.96 -10.57 -17.51
CA ALA A 16 24.61 -10.00 -17.59
C ALA A 16 23.68 -10.81 -16.67
N ALA A 17 23.87 -10.68 -15.36
CA ALA A 17 22.94 -11.25 -14.36
C ALA A 17 22.90 -10.46 -13.03
N ALA A 18 23.51 -9.27 -12.97
CA ALA A 18 23.54 -8.43 -11.77
C ALA A 18 23.08 -6.98 -12.05
N ALA A 19 22.25 -6.80 -13.09
CA ALA A 19 21.58 -5.54 -13.30
C ALA A 19 20.43 -5.40 -12.30
N THR A 20 20.61 -4.44 -11.39
CA THR A 20 19.57 -3.60 -10.80
C THR A 20 18.63 -4.26 -9.79
N PHE A 21 19.20 -4.71 -8.66
CA PHE A 21 18.52 -4.60 -7.38
C PHE A 21 18.89 -3.24 -6.76
N SER A 22 17.87 -2.52 -6.29
CA SER A 22 17.91 -1.36 -5.40
C SER A 22 18.75 -0.14 -5.83
N GLU A 23 18.14 0.77 -6.60
CA GLU A 23 18.06 2.21 -6.26
C GLU A 23 17.16 2.95 -7.28
N GLN A 24 15.89 3.15 -6.93
CA GLN A 24 15.15 4.30 -7.45
C GLN A 24 14.24 4.83 -6.33
N VAL A 25 14.89 5.31 -5.27
CA VAL A 25 14.33 6.37 -4.43
C VAL A 25 14.53 7.66 -5.24
N GLY A 26 13.49 8.12 -5.92
CA GLY A 26 13.60 9.32 -6.73
C GLY A 26 12.44 9.49 -7.69
N GLY A 27 11.29 9.86 -7.15
CA GLY A 27 10.11 10.22 -7.91
C GLY A 27 9.30 11.28 -7.17
N SER A 28 9.70 12.54 -7.35
CA SER A 28 8.95 13.77 -7.07
C SER A 28 8.60 14.10 -5.62
N GLY A 29 9.40 14.99 -5.04
CA GLY A 29 8.95 15.88 -3.99
C GLY A 29 7.83 16.78 -4.50
N SER A 30 6.59 16.44 -4.15
CA SER A 30 5.64 17.42 -3.67
C SER A 30 5.61 17.27 -2.16
N SER A 31 5.52 18.33 -1.38
CA SER A 31 5.28 18.27 0.07
C SER A 31 4.21 17.21 0.40
N SER A 32 4.61 15.99 0.73
CA SER A 32 3.69 14.88 0.95
C SER A 32 3.14 15.04 2.36
N GLY A 33 2.13 15.90 2.49
CA GLY A 33 1.30 15.94 3.69
C GLY A 33 0.94 14.50 4.04
N ARG A 34 1.31 14.06 5.24
CA ARG A 34 1.17 12.67 5.69
C ARG A 34 -0.29 12.26 5.54
N SER A 35 -0.63 11.49 4.50
CA SER A 35 -2.02 11.08 4.30
C SER A 35 -2.45 10.14 5.41
N LYS A 36 -3.69 10.28 5.89
CA LYS A 36 -4.30 9.39 6.87
C LYS A 36 -5.28 8.45 6.18
N VAL A 37 -5.16 7.16 6.46
CA VAL A 37 -6.00 6.12 5.87
C VAL A 37 -7.28 5.95 6.70
N LEU A 38 -8.43 6.18 6.08
CA LEU A 38 -9.74 5.90 6.64
C LEU A 38 -10.30 4.63 5.99
N LEU A 39 -10.47 3.57 6.77
CA LEU A 39 -11.23 2.39 6.33
C LEU A 39 -12.72 2.64 6.59
N VAL A 40 -13.54 2.56 5.54
CA VAL A 40 -14.99 2.62 5.63
C VAL A 40 -15.56 1.22 5.41
N ILE A 41 -16.31 0.73 6.40
CA ILE A 41 -17.00 -0.56 6.32
C ILE A 41 -18.46 -0.32 5.96
N ASP A 42 -18.74 -0.36 4.65
CA ASP A 42 -20.06 -0.05 4.07
C ASP A 42 -20.27 -0.78 2.74
N GLU A 43 -21.53 -0.95 2.35
CA GLU A 43 -21.91 -1.45 1.02
C GLU A 43 -21.42 -0.49 -0.09
N PRO A 44 -21.18 -0.99 -1.32
CA PRO A 44 -20.67 -0.17 -2.43
C PRO A 44 -21.65 0.90 -2.94
N GLY A 45 -22.91 0.90 -2.47
CA GLY A 45 -23.93 1.86 -2.89
C GLY A 45 -23.60 3.32 -2.55
N THR A 46 -22.73 3.57 -1.56
CA THR A 46 -22.24 4.91 -1.21
C THR A 46 -20.75 5.04 -1.55
N GLU A 47 -20.40 6.00 -2.42
CA GLU A 47 -19.01 6.26 -2.80
C GLU A 47 -18.33 7.21 -1.79
N TRP A 48 -17.84 6.68 -0.66
CA TRP A 48 -17.29 7.51 0.42
C TRP A 48 -16.07 8.34 0.02
N ALA A 49 -15.24 7.84 -0.91
CA ALA A 49 -14.10 8.58 -1.45
C ALA A 49 -14.51 9.94 -2.05
N LYS A 50 -15.70 10.04 -2.65
CA LYS A 50 -16.24 11.30 -3.20
C LYS A 50 -16.56 12.32 -2.11
N TYR A 51 -17.12 11.87 -0.98
CA TYR A 51 -17.49 12.75 0.14
C TYR A 51 -16.26 13.27 0.91
N PHE A 52 -15.20 12.47 0.96
CA PHE A 52 -13.93 12.86 1.60
C PHE A 52 -12.95 13.56 0.64
N LYS A 53 -13.26 13.65 -0.65
CA LYS A 53 -12.40 14.32 -1.64
C LYS A 53 -12.15 15.78 -1.24
N GLY A 54 -10.88 16.15 -1.13
CA GLY A 54 -10.44 17.50 -0.75
C GLY A 54 -10.59 17.82 0.74
N LYS A 55 -11.12 16.90 1.56
CA LYS A 55 -11.10 17.05 3.02
C LYS A 55 -9.68 16.79 3.53
N LYS A 56 -9.22 17.63 4.46
CA LYS A 56 -7.90 17.53 5.09
C LYS A 56 -8.02 17.55 6.61
N LEU A 57 -7.22 16.75 7.28
CA LEU A 57 -7.06 16.81 8.73
C LEU A 57 -6.06 17.91 9.09
N HIS A 58 -6.44 18.77 10.03
CA HIS A 58 -5.68 19.97 10.43
C HIS A 58 -5.30 20.88 9.26
N GLY A 59 -6.03 20.83 8.14
CA GLY A 59 -5.77 21.62 6.94
C GLY A 59 -4.60 21.14 6.07
N GLU A 60 -3.86 20.10 6.48
CA GLU A 60 -2.61 19.70 5.82
C GLU A 60 -2.60 18.24 5.36
N MET A 61 -3.13 17.32 6.16
CA MET A 61 -3.06 15.88 5.90
C MET A 61 -4.25 15.42 5.05
N ASP A 62 -3.97 14.85 3.89
CA ASP A 62 -5.01 14.27 3.04
C ASP A 62 -5.65 13.02 3.66
N ILE A 63 -6.93 12.79 3.37
CA ILE A 63 -7.65 11.59 3.81
C ILE A 63 -7.70 10.61 2.65
N LYS A 64 -7.04 9.46 2.79
CA LYS A 64 -7.11 8.34 1.85
C LYS A 64 -8.24 7.40 2.29
N VAL A 65 -9.31 7.33 1.53
CA VAL A 65 -10.43 6.43 1.81
C VAL A 65 -10.18 5.07 1.19
N GLU A 66 -10.34 4.02 1.99
CA GLU A 66 -10.40 2.62 1.57
C GLU A 66 -11.77 2.09 1.99
N GLN A 67 -12.50 1.41 1.09
CA GLN A 67 -13.86 0.93 1.36
C GLN A 67 -13.97 -0.56 1.05
N ALA A 68 -14.63 -1.29 1.94
CA ALA A 68 -14.95 -2.71 1.80
C ALA A 68 -16.12 -3.09 2.70
N GLU A 69 -16.74 -4.24 2.44
CA GLU A 69 -17.75 -4.82 3.32
C GLU A 69 -17.09 -5.70 4.39
N PHE A 70 -17.79 -6.00 5.49
CA PHE A 70 -17.28 -6.92 6.52
C PHE A 70 -16.91 -8.28 5.95
N GLY A 71 -17.65 -8.78 4.96
CA GLY A 71 -17.41 -10.08 4.31
C GLY A 71 -16.08 -10.16 3.55
N ASP A 72 -15.51 -9.01 3.16
CA ASP A 72 -14.27 -8.93 2.38
C ASP A 72 -13.05 -8.59 3.24
N LEU A 73 -13.20 -8.53 4.57
CA LEU A 73 -12.15 -8.10 5.49
C LEU A 73 -11.68 -9.24 6.40
N ASN A 74 -10.38 -9.28 6.63
CA ASN A 74 -9.73 -10.07 7.68
C ASN A 74 -8.62 -9.24 8.34
N LEU A 75 -8.12 -9.64 9.51
CA LEU A 75 -7.05 -8.90 10.17
C LEU A 75 -6.18 -9.78 11.07
N VAL A 76 -4.96 -9.29 11.31
CA VAL A 76 -4.07 -9.76 12.37
C VAL A 76 -3.65 -8.57 13.21
N ALA A 77 -3.77 -8.68 14.53
CA ALA A 77 -3.34 -7.67 15.48
C ALA A 77 -2.41 -8.26 16.54
N HIS A 78 -1.36 -7.52 16.88
CA HIS A 78 -0.36 -7.90 17.87
C HIS A 78 -0.44 -6.96 19.08
N ALA A 79 -0.21 -7.48 20.28
CA ALA A 79 -0.26 -6.70 21.52
C ALA A 79 0.78 -5.56 21.60
N ASN A 80 1.81 -5.59 20.75
CA ASN A 80 2.81 -4.52 20.62
C ASN A 80 2.35 -3.32 19.77
N GLY A 81 1.08 -3.31 19.35
CA GLY A 81 0.49 -2.23 18.54
C GLY A 81 0.68 -2.39 17.03
N ASN A 82 1.39 -3.44 16.56
CA ASN A 82 1.44 -3.75 15.14
C ASN A 82 0.17 -4.51 14.72
N PHE A 83 -0.31 -4.27 13.51
CA PHE A 83 -1.47 -4.95 12.96
C PHE A 83 -1.48 -4.85 11.42
N SER A 84 -2.30 -5.67 10.78
CA SER A 84 -2.60 -5.61 9.35
C SER A 84 -4.08 -5.90 9.15
N VAL A 85 -4.73 -5.14 8.27
CA VAL A 85 -6.09 -5.42 7.80
C VAL A 85 -5.97 -5.88 6.35
N ASP A 86 -6.41 -7.08 6.07
CA ASP A 86 -6.43 -7.66 4.73
C ASP A 86 -7.81 -7.45 4.12
N MET A 87 -7.83 -6.97 2.88
CA MET A 87 -9.04 -6.68 2.12
C MET A 87 -9.03 -7.48 0.83
N GLU A 88 -10.07 -8.27 0.62
CA GLU A 88 -10.32 -8.97 -0.63
C GLU A 88 -10.95 -7.99 -1.65
N VAL A 89 -10.37 -7.93 -2.85
CA VAL A 89 -10.89 -7.10 -3.95
C VAL A 89 -10.86 -7.90 -5.24
N ILE A 90 -11.87 -7.71 -6.09
CA ILE A 90 -11.89 -8.30 -7.43
C ILE A 90 -11.18 -7.34 -8.39
N ARG A 91 -10.09 -7.79 -9.01
CA ARG A 91 -9.38 -7.07 -10.08
C ARG A 91 -9.32 -7.95 -11.31
N ASN A 92 -9.87 -7.46 -12.43
CA ASN A 92 -9.92 -8.19 -13.70
C ASN A 92 -10.55 -9.60 -13.56
N GLY A 93 -11.58 -9.73 -12.72
CA GLY A 93 -12.25 -11.01 -12.44
C GLY A 93 -11.49 -11.95 -11.49
N VAL A 94 -10.29 -11.58 -11.03
CA VAL A 94 -9.51 -12.36 -10.06
C VAL A 94 -9.64 -11.75 -8.67
N LYS A 95 -9.93 -12.60 -7.67
CA LYS A 95 -9.89 -12.23 -6.26
C LYS A 95 -8.44 -12.04 -5.83
N VAL A 96 -8.10 -10.83 -5.40
CA VAL A 96 -6.77 -10.44 -4.93
C VAL A 96 -6.91 -9.88 -3.53
N VAL A 97 -6.03 -10.29 -2.62
CA VAL A 97 -5.96 -9.73 -1.27
C VAL A 97 -4.92 -8.62 -1.24
N ARG A 98 -5.27 -7.49 -0.62
CA ARG A 98 -4.33 -6.40 -0.33
C ARG A 98 -4.37 -6.04 1.14
N SER A 99 -3.22 -5.78 1.73
CA SER A 99 -3.10 -5.38 3.13
C SER A 99 -3.08 -3.86 3.27
N LEU A 100 -3.74 -3.35 4.31
CA LEU A 100 -3.77 -1.94 4.68
C LEU A 100 -3.55 -1.75 6.20
N LYS A 101 -3.04 -0.58 6.57
CA LYS A 101 -2.89 -0.13 7.95
C LYS A 101 -3.75 1.13 8.15
N PRO A 102 -5.06 0.98 8.46
CA PRO A 102 -5.94 2.12 8.64
C PRO A 102 -5.55 2.94 9.87
N ASP A 103 -5.58 4.27 9.76
CA ASP A 103 -5.42 5.20 10.89
C ASP A 103 -6.74 5.40 11.65
N PHE A 104 -7.88 5.21 10.98
CA PHE A 104 -9.21 5.32 11.55
C PHE A 104 -10.20 4.40 10.82
N VAL A 105 -11.33 4.08 11.47
CA VAL A 105 -12.40 3.26 10.89
C VAL A 105 -13.77 3.94 11.04
N LEU A 106 -14.58 3.90 9.99
CA LEU A 106 -15.99 4.27 10.00
C LEU A 106 -16.82 3.01 9.70
N ILE A 107 -17.61 2.56 10.68
CA ILE A 107 -18.45 1.36 10.55
C ILE A 107 -19.90 1.78 10.23
N ARG A 108 -20.42 1.31 9.09
CA ARG A 108 -21.79 1.60 8.61
C ARG A 108 -22.63 0.34 8.41
N GLN A 109 -22.00 -0.83 8.31
CA GLN A 109 -22.70 -2.12 8.29
C GLN A 109 -23.01 -2.64 9.71
N HIS A 110 -24.00 -3.52 9.80
CA HIS A 110 -24.24 -4.30 11.02
C HIS A 110 -23.08 -5.29 11.23
N ALA A 111 -22.39 -5.17 12.37
CA ALA A 111 -21.28 -6.05 12.71
C ALA A 111 -21.71 -7.51 13.02
N PHE A 112 -23.00 -7.74 13.19
CA PHE A 112 -23.56 -9.05 13.51
C PHE A 112 -25.01 -9.16 13.02
N SER A 113 -25.38 -10.32 12.50
CA SER A 113 -26.75 -10.68 12.13
C SER A 113 -26.97 -12.17 12.40
N MET A 114 -28.17 -12.54 12.85
CA MET A 114 -28.65 -13.92 12.91
C MET A 114 -29.58 -14.29 11.76
N ALA A 115 -29.97 -13.32 10.93
CA ALA A 115 -30.70 -13.60 9.70
C ALA A 115 -29.72 -14.24 8.71
N ARG A 116 -30.06 -15.45 8.26
CA ARG A 116 -29.34 -16.19 7.21
C ARG A 116 -29.68 -15.64 5.84
#